data_AF-A0A850Z9Q7-F1
#
_entry.id   AF-A0A850Z9Q7-F1
#
_cell.length_a   1.000
_cell.length_b   1.000
_cell.length_c   1.000
_cell.angle_alpha   90.00
_cell.angle_beta   90.00
_cell.angle_gamma   90.00
#
_symmetry.space_group_name_H-M   'P 1'
#
loop_
_entity.id
_entity.type
_entity.pdbx_description
1 polymer ?
#
loop_
_entity_poly.entity_id
_entity_poly.type
_entity_poly.pdbx_seq_one_letter_code
_entity_poly.pdbx_strand_id
1 'polypeptide(L)'
;MRLWVCIALLSTVLCASAERPGIAQGIIRAGEFVWDAVGGAKDMLRAYLDMREANYIGADKYFHARGNYDAAQRGPGGAWAARVI
;
A
#
# COMPACT_ATOMS: atom_id res chain seq x y z
N MET A 1 -33.37 -29.92 19.01
CA MET A 1 -32.08 -30.49 18.54
C MET A 1 -31.47 -29.73 17.38
N ARG A 2 -32.22 -29.39 16.30
CA ARG A 2 -31.67 -28.68 15.13
C ARG A 2 -31.14 -27.26 15.41
N LEU A 3 -31.81 -26.46 16.24
CA LEU A 3 -31.40 -25.08 16.54
C LEU A 3 -30.04 -25.00 17.28
N TRP A 4 -29.83 -25.87 18.27
CA TRP A 4 -28.58 -25.93 19.02
C TRP A 4 -27.39 -26.36 18.16
N VAL A 5 -27.62 -27.27 17.20
CA VAL A 5 -26.62 -27.64 16.20
C VAL A 5 -26.29 -26.45 15.30
N CYS A 6 -27.29 -25.68 14.85
CA CYS A 6 -27.04 -24.48 14.06
C CYS A 6 -26.27 -23.42 14.86
N ILE A 7 -26.61 -23.19 16.13
CA ILE A 7 -25.90 -22.23 17.00
C ILE A 7 -24.45 -22.68 17.25
N ALA A 8 -24.23 -23.97 17.49
CA ALA A 8 -22.88 -24.54 17.66
C ALA A 8 -22.04 -24.44 16.37
N LEU A 9 -22.63 -24.71 15.20
CA LEU A 9 -21.95 -24.59 13.91
C LEU A 9 -21.64 -23.13 13.56
N LEU A 10 -22.56 -22.21 13.82
CA LEU A 10 -22.32 -20.79 13.57
C LEU A 10 -21.25 -20.23 14.50
N SER A 11 -21.23 -20.62 15.77
CA SER A 11 -20.21 -20.18 16.72
C SER A 11 -18.82 -20.72 16.39
N THR A 12 -18.67 -21.98 15.97
CA THR A 12 -17.37 -22.52 15.54
C THR A 12 -16.86 -21.86 14.26
N VAL A 13 -17.74 -21.61 13.28
CA VAL A 13 -17.39 -20.86 12.07
C VAL A 13 -16.97 -19.42 12.40
N LEU A 14 -17.66 -18.77 13.34
CA LEU A 14 -17.34 -17.40 13.77
C LEU A 14 -16.00 -17.35 14.52
N CYS A 15 -15.74 -18.30 15.43
CA CYS A 15 -14.47 -18.41 16.15
C CYS A 15 -13.30 -18.71 15.19
N ALA A 16 -13.48 -19.66 14.26
CA ALA A 16 -12.46 -19.98 13.25
C ALA A 16 -12.21 -18.81 12.29
N SER A 17 -13.22 -17.99 11.99
CA SER A 17 -13.09 -16.80 11.14
C SER A 17 -12.43 -15.62 11.86
N ALA A 18 -12.60 -15.52 13.18
CA ALA A 18 -11.92 -14.52 14.01
C ALA A 18 -10.41 -14.81 14.12
N GLU A 19 -10.01 -16.07 13.99
CA GLU A 19 -8.62 -16.54 13.93
C GLU A 19 -8.09 -16.58 12.50
N ARG A 20 -8.24 -15.52 11.69
CA ARG A 20 -7.32 -15.38 10.54
C ARG A 20 -5.91 -15.43 11.11
N PRO A 21 -5.09 -16.44 10.79
CA PRO A 21 -3.81 -16.61 11.46
C PRO A 21 -3.01 -15.33 11.26
N GLY A 22 -2.41 -14.78 12.32
CA GLY A 22 -1.67 -13.51 12.24
C GLY A 22 -0.63 -13.50 11.11
N ILE A 23 -0.16 -14.67 10.71
CA ILE A 23 0.68 -14.93 9.54
C ILE A 23 -0.01 -14.50 8.23
N ALA A 24 -1.27 -14.87 7.99
CA ALA A 24 -2.02 -14.49 6.79
C ALA A 24 -2.23 -12.96 6.72
N GLN A 25 -2.57 -12.33 7.86
CA GLN A 25 -2.68 -10.88 7.93
C GLN A 25 -1.33 -10.18 7.70
N GLY A 26 -0.24 -10.77 8.20
CA GLY A 26 1.13 -10.30 7.96
C GLY A 26 1.52 -10.37 6.48
N ILE A 27 1.21 -11.48 5.81
CA ILE A 27 1.46 -11.66 4.37
C ILE A 27 0.69 -10.62 3.54
N ILE A 28 -0.58 -10.37 3.87
CA ILE A 28 -1.40 -9.36 3.18
C ILE A 28 -0.76 -7.97 3.32
N ARG A 29 -0.40 -7.56 4.55
CA ARG A 29 0.24 -6.25 4.80
C ARG A 29 1.60 -6.11 4.12
N ALA A 30 2.40 -7.18 4.10
CA ALA A 30 3.67 -7.19 3.38
C ALA A 30 3.45 -7.03 1.87
N GLY A 31 2.44 -7.70 1.32
CA GLY A 31 2.03 -7.53 -0.08
C GLY A 31 1.59 -6.11 -0.41
N GLU A 32 0.74 -5.51 0.44
CA GLU A 32 0.31 -4.10 0.31
C GLU A 32 1.51 -3.15 0.33
N PHE A 33 2.43 -3.31 1.29
CA PHE A 33 3.64 -2.49 1.37
C PHE A 33 4.50 -2.58 0.09
N VAL A 34 4.71 -3.78 -0.43
CA VAL A 34 5.50 -3.97 -1.67
C VAL A 34 4.79 -3.30 -2.86
N TRP A 35 3.46 -3.45 -2.97
CA TRP A 35 2.69 -2.81 -4.03
C TRP A 35 2.74 -1.28 -3.96
N ASP A 36 2.60 -0.72 -2.76
CA ASP A 36 2.74 0.71 -2.54
C ASP A 36 4.14 1.20 -2.93
N ALA A 37 5.19 0.45 -2.58
CA ALA A 37 6.58 0.80 -2.89
C ALA A 37 6.87 0.77 -4.40
N VAL A 38 6.38 -0.25 -5.12
CA VAL A 38 6.48 -0.32 -6.58
C VAL A 38 5.70 0.82 -7.23
N GLY A 39 4.52 1.15 -6.71
CA GLY A 39 3.73 2.30 -7.13
C GLY A 39 4.48 3.62 -6.92
N GLY A 40 5.02 3.83 -5.72
CA GLY A 40 5.78 5.03 -5.37
C GLY A 40 7.03 5.20 -6.23
N ALA A 41 7.78 4.13 -6.51
CA ALA A 41 8.92 4.19 -7.41
C ALA A 41 8.54 4.60 -8.84
N LYS A 42 7.39 4.13 -9.35
CA LYS A 42 6.85 4.56 -10.65
C LYS A 42 6.45 6.04 -10.64
N ASP A 43 5.88 6.53 -9.55
CA ASP A 43 5.49 7.94 -9.42
C ASP A 43 6.73 8.85 -9.34
N MET A 44 7.79 8.43 -8.63
CA MET A 44 9.09 9.11 -8.61
C MET A 44 9.73 9.18 -10.00
N LEU A 45 9.72 8.05 -10.74
CA LEU A 45 10.20 8.01 -12.12
C LEU A 45 9.37 8.94 -13.02
N ARG A 46 8.05 8.94 -12.91
CA ARG A 46 7.17 9.85 -13.67
C ARG A 46 7.53 11.31 -13.36
N ALA A 47 7.72 11.66 -12.10
CA ALA A 47 8.10 13.02 -11.72
C ALA A 47 9.44 13.46 -12.34
N TYR A 48 10.43 12.57 -12.39
CA TYR A 48 11.69 12.82 -13.07
C TYR A 48 11.51 12.99 -14.60
N LEU A 49 10.72 12.13 -15.25
CA LEU A 49 10.48 12.21 -16.68
C LEU A 49 9.75 13.51 -17.05
N ASP A 50 8.69 13.85 -16.33
CA ASP A 50 7.94 15.10 -16.55
C ASP A 50 8.83 16.33 -16.33
N MET A 51 9.73 16.31 -15.34
CA MET A 51 10.70 17.39 -15.11
C MET A 51 11.62 17.58 -16.33
N ARG A 52 12.11 16.47 -16.89
CA ARG A 52 12.97 16.49 -18.07
C ARG A 52 12.24 16.95 -19.31
N GLU A 53 11.00 16.52 -19.49
CA GLU A 53 10.17 16.90 -20.63
C GLU A 53 9.75 18.37 -20.55
N ALA A 54 9.37 18.85 -19.36
CA ALA A 54 8.99 20.24 -19.14
C ALA A 54 10.15 21.21 -19.39
N ASN A 55 11.40 20.80 -19.09
CA ASN A 55 12.62 21.57 -19.32
C ASN A 55 12.50 23.04 -18.82
N TYR A 56 11.86 23.22 -17.67
CA TYR A 56 11.50 24.53 -17.14
C TYR A 56 12.44 24.95 -16.02
N ILE A 57 13.06 26.13 -16.17
CA ILE A 57 14.04 26.65 -15.20
C ILE A 57 13.33 26.93 -13.86
N GLY A 58 13.90 26.38 -12.78
CA GLY A 58 13.40 26.60 -11.41
C GLY A 58 12.23 25.71 -10.99
N ALA A 59 11.82 24.73 -11.81
CA ALA A 59 10.73 23.80 -11.48
C ALA A 59 11.20 22.53 -10.74
N ASP A 60 12.50 22.34 -10.49
CA ASP A 60 13.05 21.12 -9.90
C ASP A 60 12.40 20.77 -8.54
N LYS A 61 12.21 21.78 -7.67
CA LYS A 61 11.59 21.58 -6.35
C LYS A 61 10.13 21.20 -6.44
N TYR A 62 9.42 21.70 -7.43
CA TYR A 62 8.03 21.30 -7.68
C TYR A 62 7.96 19.81 -8.04
N PHE A 63 8.78 19.35 -8.99
CA PHE A 63 8.75 17.95 -9.42
C PHE A 63 9.19 16.99 -8.32
N HIS A 64 10.20 17.35 -7.52
CA HIS A 64 10.56 16.57 -6.33
C HIS A 64 9.41 16.49 -5.31
N ALA A 65 8.78 17.63 -5.00
CA ALA A 65 7.67 17.65 -4.05
C ALA A 65 6.46 16.85 -4.55
N ARG A 66 6.12 16.99 -5.84
CA ARG A 66 5.02 16.24 -6.47
C ARG A 66 5.30 14.74 -6.49
N GLY A 67 6.50 14.32 -6.90
CA GLY A 67 6.89 12.90 -6.89
C GLY A 67 6.76 12.28 -5.50
N ASN A 68 7.28 12.97 -4.47
CA ASN A 68 7.18 12.52 -3.08
C ASN A 68 5.73 12.47 -2.59
N TYR A 69 4.93 13.48 -2.95
CA TYR A 69 3.51 13.55 -2.59
C TYR A 69 2.72 12.39 -3.21
N ASP A 70 2.83 12.19 -4.53
CA ASP A 70 2.15 11.12 -5.27
C ASP A 70 2.54 9.74 -4.74
N ALA A 71 3.83 9.52 -4.50
CA ALA A 71 4.33 8.27 -3.94
C ALA A 71 3.84 8.05 -2.50
N ALA A 72 3.88 9.07 -1.63
CA ALA A 72 3.40 8.95 -0.25
C ALA A 72 1.89 8.70 -0.16
N GLN A 73 1.09 9.20 -1.10
CA GLN A 73 -0.35 8.93 -1.18
C GLN A 73 -0.69 7.45 -1.40
N ARG A 74 0.25 6.64 -1.91
CA ARG A 74 0.04 5.20 -2.11
C ARG A 74 -0.12 4.46 -0.80
N GLY A 75 0.60 4.90 0.25
CA GLY A 75 0.64 4.22 1.54
C GLY A 75 2.07 4.09 2.09
N PRO A 76 2.28 3.29 3.14
CA PRO A 76 3.58 3.20 3.84
C PRO A 76 4.74 2.79 2.93
N GLY A 77 4.51 1.88 1.98
CA GLY A 77 5.55 1.46 1.04
C GLY A 77 5.92 2.55 0.03
N GLY A 78 4.94 3.32 -0.43
CA GLY A 78 5.17 4.43 -1.35
C GLY A 78 5.89 5.60 -0.67
N ALA A 79 5.53 5.90 0.58
CA ALA A 79 6.25 6.86 1.42
C ALA A 79 7.71 6.41 1.69
N TRP A 80 7.93 5.11 1.90
CA TRP A 80 9.27 4.55 1.99
C TRP A 80 10.05 4.70 0.66
N ALA A 81 9.42 4.39 -0.47
CA ALA A 81 10.03 4.53 -1.79
C ALA A 81 10.46 5.99 -2.07
N ALA A 82 9.59 6.96 -1.76
CA ALA A 82 9.90 8.39 -1.86
C ALA A 82 11.06 8.86 -0.97
N ARG A 83 11.36 8.13 0.11
CA ARG A 83 12.46 8.46 1.02
C ARG A 83 13.81 7.94 0.53
N VAL A 84 13.82 6.79 -0.15
CA VAL A 84 15.05 6.11 -0.57
C VAL A 84 15.46 6.44 -2.01
N ILE A 85 14.59 7.09 -2.78
CA ILE A 85 14.82 7.58 -4.16
C ILE A 85 14.95 9.10 -4.12
#